data_AF-A0AAU9U402-F1
#
_entry.id   AF-A0AAU9U402-F1
#
_cell.length_a   1.000
_cell.length_b   1.000
_cell.length_c   1.000
_cell.angle_alpha   90.00
_cell.angle_beta   90.00
_cell.angle_gamma   90.00
#
_symmetry.space_group_name_H-M   'P 1'
#
loop_
_entity.id
_entity.type
_entity.pdbx_description
1 polymer ?
#
loop_
_entity_poly.entity_id
_entity_poly.type
_entity_poly.pdbx_seq_one_letter_code
_entity_poly.pdbx_strand_id
1 'polypeptide(L)'
;MSNLYADALEQHVRRRMVEAADKNKARFDRGRAKIQQFQRGDYVLIKKNPRNQTSLDPKYSVPYEIHKVIKNDRYLVKKVIGYHGRSRKVAHDQLRRAPQPGVIRDKMTVSPSDDQLAGPSGIDQTSTVTQQSIDNNSLLPLPLSTDEQNIEPSEVGQVPAHTTNANNSTSEMLSSTE
;
A
#
# COMPACT_ATOMS: atom_id res chain seq x y z
N MET A 1 29.08 39.55 -15.47
CA MET A 1 28.78 39.29 -14.04
C MET A 1 27.39 38.69 -13.83
N SER A 2 26.36 39.06 -14.61
CA SER A 2 24.98 38.56 -14.49
C SER A 2 24.78 37.06 -14.76
N ASN A 3 25.51 36.48 -15.72
CA ASN A 3 25.34 35.06 -16.09
C ASN A 3 25.79 34.09 -14.99
N LEU A 4 26.80 34.46 -14.20
CA LEU A 4 27.33 33.62 -13.12
C LEU A 4 26.30 33.41 -11.99
N TYR A 5 25.45 34.43 -11.74
CA TYR A 5 24.39 34.35 -10.75
C TYR A 5 23.24 33.45 -11.21
N ALA A 6 22.85 33.56 -12.48
CA ALA A 6 21.82 32.71 -13.07
C ALA A 6 22.23 31.22 -13.06
N ASP A 7 23.49 30.93 -13.42
CA ASP A 7 24.04 29.57 -13.40
C ASP A 7 24.07 29.00 -11.96
N ALA A 8 24.48 29.82 -10.99
CA ALA A 8 24.51 29.42 -9.57
C ALA A 8 23.09 29.13 -9.02
N LEU A 9 22.10 29.95 -9.40
CA LEU A 9 20.70 29.73 -9.04
C LEU A 9 20.17 28.44 -9.67
N GLU A 10 20.46 28.19 -10.95
CA GLU A 10 20.04 26.99 -11.64
C GLU A 10 20.64 25.73 -11.01
N GLN A 11 21.93 25.75 -10.66
CA GLN A 11 22.59 24.67 -9.93
C GLN A 11 21.95 24.44 -8.55
N HIS A 12 21.63 25.51 -7.81
CA HIS A 12 20.96 25.39 -6.53
C HIS A 12 19.59 24.69 -6.66
N VAL A 13 18.78 25.11 -7.64
CA VAL A 13 17.45 24.53 -7.89
C VAL A 13 17.58 23.05 -8.30
N ARG A 14 18.48 22.73 -9.24
CA ARG A 14 18.72 21.33 -9.64
C ARG A 14 19.09 20.46 -8.45
N ARG A 15 20.00 20.93 -7.59
CA ARG A 15 20.40 20.20 -6.38
C ARG A 15 19.20 19.94 -5.46
N ARG A 16 18.39 20.96 -5.18
CA ARG A 16 17.19 20.82 -4.35
C ARG A 16 16.17 19.84 -4.94
N MET A 17 15.99 19.85 -6.26
CA MET A 17 15.10 18.90 -6.95
C MET A 17 15.59 17.46 -6.81
N VAL A 18 16.89 17.21 -7.00
CA VAL A 18 17.49 15.88 -6.81
C VAL A 18 17.37 15.42 -5.36
N GLU A 19 17.72 16.28 -4.39
CA GLU A 19 17.59 15.96 -2.96
C GLU A 19 16.14 15.61 -2.58
N ALA A 20 15.15 16.32 -3.12
CA ALA A 20 13.74 16.02 -2.89
C ALA A 20 13.31 14.70 -3.54
N ALA A 21 13.78 14.43 -4.76
CA ALA A 21 13.51 13.18 -5.46
C ALA A 21 14.09 11.98 -4.70
N ASP A 22 15.33 12.08 -4.21
CA ASP A 22 16.00 11.03 -3.45
C ASP A 22 15.32 10.74 -2.13
N LYS A 23 14.91 11.79 -1.39
CA LYS A 23 14.14 11.64 -0.14
C LYS A 23 12.80 10.94 -0.40
N ASN A 24 12.10 11.31 -1.47
CA ASN A 24 10.84 10.68 -1.84
C ASN A 24 11.03 9.22 -2.25
N LYS A 25 12.06 8.92 -3.04
CA LYS A 25 12.42 7.55 -3.43
C LYS A 25 12.75 6.70 -2.20
N ALA A 26 13.59 7.20 -1.30
CA ALA A 26 13.96 6.50 -0.08
C ALA A 26 12.74 6.23 0.82
N ARG A 27 11.82 7.21 0.96
CA ARG A 27 10.57 7.03 1.71
C ARG A 27 9.69 5.94 1.07
N PHE A 28 9.56 5.95 -0.24
CA PHE A 28 8.78 4.96 -0.99
C PHE A 28 9.38 3.55 -0.87
N ASP A 29 10.69 3.43 -1.07
CA ASP A 29 11.39 2.14 -1.05
C ASP A 29 11.31 1.47 0.34
N ARG A 30 11.36 2.25 1.43
CA ARG A 30 11.18 1.74 2.80
C ARG A 30 9.78 1.15 3.06
N GLY A 31 8.75 1.72 2.45
CA GLY A 31 7.35 1.27 2.62
C GLY A 31 6.95 0.12 1.69
N ARG A 32 7.84 -0.29 0.77
CA ARG A 32 7.52 -1.30 -0.23
C ARG A 32 7.47 -2.70 0.38
N ALA A 33 6.42 -3.46 0.04
CA ALA A 33 6.32 -4.85 0.45
C ALA A 33 7.48 -5.68 -0.14
N LYS A 34 8.06 -6.56 0.68
CA LYS A 34 9.06 -7.53 0.22
C LYS A 34 8.43 -8.44 -0.83
N ILE A 35 9.06 -8.51 -2.00
CA ILE A 35 8.55 -9.32 -3.12
C ILE A 35 8.74 -10.79 -2.76
N GLN A 36 7.62 -11.49 -2.51
CA GLN A 36 7.63 -12.94 -2.43
C GLN A 36 7.49 -13.50 -3.84
N GLN A 37 8.53 -14.21 -4.28
CA GLN A 37 8.50 -14.89 -5.57
C GLN A 37 7.80 -16.24 -5.42
N PHE A 38 6.96 -16.53 -6.40
CA PHE A 38 6.26 -17.80 -6.51
C PHE A 38 6.49 -18.39 -7.89
N GLN A 39 6.43 -19.71 -7.98
CA GLN A 39 6.62 -20.45 -9.21
C GLN A 39 5.31 -21.09 -9.67
N ARG A 40 5.28 -21.51 -10.94
CA ARG A 40 4.14 -22.28 -11.47
C ARG A 40 3.99 -23.58 -10.67
N GLY A 41 2.76 -23.91 -10.29
CA GLY A 41 2.45 -25.07 -9.47
C GLY A 41 2.44 -24.80 -7.96
N ASP A 42 2.92 -23.63 -7.50
CA ASP A 42 2.82 -23.26 -6.09
C ASP A 42 1.35 -23.05 -5.68
N TYR A 43 1.02 -23.50 -4.48
CA TYR A 43 -0.27 -23.23 -3.86
C TYR A 43 -0.22 -21.93 -3.04
N VAL A 44 -1.18 -21.05 -3.30
CA VAL A 44 -1.28 -19.72 -2.70
C VAL A 44 -2.70 -19.42 -2.23
N LEU A 45 -2.81 -18.57 -1.22
CA LEU A 45 -4.06 -17.99 -0.74
C LEU A 45 -4.12 -16.53 -1.19
N ILE A 46 -5.31 -16.07 -1.58
CA ILE A 46 -5.53 -14.68 -1.97
C ILE A 46 -6.16 -13.92 -0.81
N LYS A 47 -5.60 -12.77 -0.45
CA LYS A 47 -6.17 -11.86 0.55
C LYS A 47 -7.50 -11.28 0.04
N LYS A 48 -8.56 -11.36 0.85
CA LYS A 48 -9.85 -10.74 0.51
C LYS A 48 -9.78 -9.23 0.67
N ASN A 49 -10.61 -8.52 -0.11
CA ASN A 49 -10.79 -7.08 0.08
C ASN A 49 -11.56 -6.85 1.39
N PRO A 50 -11.04 -6.03 2.33
CA PRO A 50 -11.72 -5.78 3.60
C PRO A 50 -13.13 -5.20 3.44
N ARG A 51 -13.43 -4.49 2.33
CA ARG A 51 -14.78 -3.95 2.07
C ARG A 51 -15.84 -5.04 1.87
N ASN A 52 -15.43 -6.24 1.46
CA ASN A 52 -16.35 -7.34 1.14
C ASN A 52 -16.30 -8.45 2.22
N GLN A 53 -15.87 -8.11 3.44
CA GLN A 53 -15.60 -9.07 4.50
C GLN A 53 -16.34 -8.67 5.78
N THR A 54 -17.01 -9.62 6.43
CA THR A 54 -17.56 -9.47 7.78
C THR A 54 -16.51 -9.84 8.84
N SER A 55 -16.73 -9.47 10.11
CA SER A 55 -15.76 -9.75 11.19
C SER A 55 -15.44 -11.24 11.38
N LEU A 56 -16.34 -12.14 11.00
CA LEU A 56 -16.18 -13.59 11.14
C LEU A 56 -15.63 -14.26 9.88
N ASP A 57 -15.60 -13.56 8.74
CA ASP A 57 -15.10 -14.13 7.50
C ASP A 57 -13.60 -14.39 7.56
N PRO A 58 -13.10 -15.47 6.93
CA PRO A 58 -11.67 -15.68 6.83
C PRO A 58 -11.04 -14.61 5.93
N LYS A 59 -9.92 -14.04 6.40
CA LYS A 59 -9.13 -12.99 5.72
C LYS A 59 -8.55 -13.44 4.37
N TYR A 60 -8.31 -14.73 4.22
CA TYR A 60 -7.75 -15.33 3.02
C TYR A 60 -8.77 -16.28 2.38
N SER A 61 -8.69 -16.41 1.06
CA SER A 61 -9.50 -17.34 0.30
C SER A 61 -9.04 -18.80 0.49
N VAL A 62 -9.80 -19.73 -0.08
CA VAL A 62 -9.33 -21.10 -0.31
C VAL A 62 -8.05 -21.14 -1.16
N PRO A 63 -7.32 -22.27 -1.20
CA PRO A 63 -6.12 -22.43 -2.03
C PRO A 63 -6.37 -22.27 -3.53
N TYR A 64 -5.44 -21.57 -4.17
CA TYR A 64 -5.28 -21.42 -5.60
C TYR A 64 -3.92 -21.98 -6.02
N GLU A 65 -3.83 -22.48 -7.23
CA GLU A 65 -2.57 -22.86 -7.87
C GLU A 65 -2.11 -21.73 -8.80
N ILE A 66 -0.82 -21.45 -8.80
CA ILE A 66 -0.22 -20.55 -9.79
C ILE A 66 -0.10 -21.26 -11.13
N HIS A 67 -0.90 -20.79 -12.09
CA HIS A 67 -0.89 -21.34 -13.44
C HIS A 67 0.21 -20.71 -14.30
N LYS A 68 0.44 -19.41 -14.16
CA LYS A 68 1.44 -18.67 -14.96
C LYS A 68 1.99 -17.47 -14.22
N VAL A 69 3.30 -17.24 -14.34
CA VAL A 69 3.96 -16.01 -13.89
C VAL A 69 3.88 -14.97 -15.02
N ILE A 70 3.52 -13.74 -14.67
CA ILE A 70 3.38 -12.58 -15.57
C ILE A 70 4.38 -11.51 -15.13
N LYS A 71 4.65 -10.53 -16.01
CA LYS A 71 5.47 -9.34 -15.71
C LYS A 71 4.95 -8.56 -14.49
N ASN A 72 5.85 -7.80 -13.86
CA ASN A 72 5.59 -6.89 -12.73
C ASN A 72 5.11 -7.61 -11.46
N ASP A 73 5.69 -8.78 -11.15
CA ASP A 73 5.38 -9.58 -9.95
C ASP A 73 3.89 -9.97 -9.85
N ARG A 74 3.28 -10.26 -11.01
CA ARG A 74 1.88 -10.65 -11.14
C ARG A 74 1.77 -12.11 -11.54
N TYR A 75 0.69 -12.74 -11.10
CA TYR A 75 0.45 -14.17 -11.29
C TYR A 75 -0.96 -14.42 -11.79
N LEU A 76 -1.10 -15.41 -12.66
CA LEU A 76 -2.38 -15.97 -13.05
C LEU A 76 -2.66 -17.19 -12.17
N VAL A 77 -3.71 -17.10 -11.36
CA VAL A 77 -4.05 -18.13 -10.37
C VAL A 77 -5.38 -18.79 -10.72
N LYS A 78 -5.47 -20.10 -10.48
CA LYS A 78 -6.68 -20.91 -10.70
C LYS A 78 -7.08 -21.62 -9.40
N LYS A 79 -8.38 -21.69 -9.12
CA LYS A 79 -8.89 -22.33 -7.90
C LYS A 79 -8.61 -23.84 -7.97
N VAL A 80 -8.04 -24.41 -6.91
CA VAL A 80 -7.74 -25.85 -6.83
C VAL A 80 -9.03 -26.65 -6.69
N ILE A 81 -9.93 -26.19 -5.82
CA ILE A 81 -11.19 -26.87 -5.50
C ILE A 81 -12.28 -26.40 -6.46
N GLY A 82 -12.79 -27.33 -7.28
CA GLY A 82 -13.82 -27.06 -8.29
C GLY A 82 -13.21 -26.43 -9.54
N TYR A 83 -12.55 -27.27 -10.36
CA TYR A 83 -11.71 -26.95 -11.54
C TYR A 83 -12.31 -26.00 -12.61
N HIS A 84 -13.55 -25.55 -12.41
CA HIS A 84 -14.36 -24.73 -13.31
C HIS A 84 -14.26 -23.22 -13.01
N GLY A 85 -13.30 -22.81 -12.18
CA GLY A 85 -13.08 -21.40 -11.87
C GLY A 85 -12.31 -20.64 -12.96
N ARG A 86 -12.77 -19.41 -13.28
CA ARG A 86 -12.02 -18.46 -14.12
C ARG A 86 -10.68 -18.11 -13.47
N SER A 87 -9.61 -18.10 -14.26
CA SER A 87 -8.30 -17.65 -13.83
C SER A 87 -8.31 -16.16 -13.46
N ARG A 88 -7.59 -15.78 -12.39
CA ARG A 88 -7.52 -14.39 -11.91
C ARG A 88 -6.08 -13.88 -11.97
N LYS A 89 -5.92 -12.61 -12.32
CA LYS A 89 -4.62 -11.92 -12.27
C LYS A 89 -4.48 -11.27 -10.89
N VAL A 90 -3.41 -11.58 -10.18
CA VAL A 90 -3.18 -11.13 -8.80
C VAL A 90 -1.73 -10.69 -8.63
N ALA A 91 -1.48 -9.64 -7.86
CA ALA A 91 -0.13 -9.17 -7.54
C ALA A 91 0.42 -9.88 -6.29
N HIS A 92 1.75 -9.94 -6.17
CA HIS A 92 2.43 -10.67 -5.09
C HIS A 92 2.00 -10.26 -3.67
N ASP A 93 1.65 -8.99 -3.47
CA ASP A 93 1.24 -8.40 -2.18
C ASP A 93 -0.09 -8.94 -1.65
N GLN A 94 -0.93 -9.47 -2.55
CA GLN A 94 -2.20 -10.10 -2.22
C GLN A 94 -2.08 -11.62 -2.03
N LEU A 95 -0.92 -12.20 -2.32
CA LEU A 95 -0.68 -13.64 -2.26
C LEU A 95 0.05 -14.04 -0.98
N ARG A 96 -0.28 -15.21 -0.47
CA ARG A 96 0.43 -15.86 0.63
C ARG A 96 0.62 -17.34 0.29
N ARG A 97 1.77 -17.94 0.61
CA ARG A 97 1.96 -19.40 0.48
C ARG A 97 0.89 -20.15 1.27
N ALA A 98 0.22 -21.09 0.61
CA ALA A 98 -0.68 -22.02 1.27
C ALA A 98 0.12 -23.09 2.03
N PRO A 99 -0.45 -23.70 3.07
CA PRO A 99 0.12 -24.91 3.67
C PRO A 99 0.24 -26.00 2.60
N GLN A 100 1.43 -26.59 2.47
CA GLN A 100 1.65 -27.68 1.51
C GLN A 100 1.14 -29.01 2.12
N PRO A 101 0.29 -29.78 1.41
CA PRO A 101 -0.13 -31.09 1.86
C PRO A 101 1.08 -32.02 1.87
N GLY A 102 1.36 -32.65 3.01
CA GLY A 102 2.48 -33.60 3.18
C GLY A 102 3.72 -33.03 3.88
N VAL A 103 3.80 -31.71 4.11
CA VAL A 103 4.83 -31.12 4.98
C VAL A 103 4.23 -30.95 6.38
N ILE A 104 4.18 -32.04 7.15
CA ILE A 104 3.88 -31.97 8.58
C ILE A 104 4.99 -31.14 9.22
N ARG A 105 4.62 -30.00 9.80
CA ARG A 105 5.54 -29.07 10.45
C ARG A 105 5.96 -29.60 11.82
N ASP A 106 6.74 -30.67 11.86
CA ASP A 106 7.42 -31.12 13.09
C ASP A 106 8.67 -30.28 13.39
N LYS A 107 8.84 -29.15 12.71
CA LYS A 107 9.94 -28.21 12.92
C LYS A 107 9.34 -26.82 13.06
N MET A 108 9.04 -26.42 14.28
CA MET A 108 8.81 -25.02 14.64
C MET A 108 10.17 -24.31 14.62
N THR A 109 10.87 -24.32 13.49
CA THR A 109 12.05 -23.49 13.28
C THR A 109 11.55 -22.10 12.93
N VAL A 110 11.24 -21.32 13.96
CA VAL A 110 11.29 -19.88 13.88
C VAL A 110 12.69 -19.56 13.37
N SER A 111 12.85 -19.26 12.09
CA SER A 111 14.09 -18.68 11.60
C SER A 111 14.12 -17.26 12.14
N PRO A 112 14.98 -16.93 13.12
CA PRO A 112 15.17 -15.54 13.48
C PRO A 112 15.92 -14.93 12.29
N SER A 113 15.25 -14.09 11.51
CA SER A 113 15.96 -13.28 10.53
C SER A 113 16.95 -12.38 11.26
N ASP A 114 18.19 -12.41 10.78
CA ASP A 114 19.38 -11.75 11.32
C ASP A 114 19.15 -10.27 11.69
N ASP A 115 19.09 -9.99 12.99
CA ASP A 115 19.43 -8.70 13.59
C ASP A 115 20.69 -8.93 14.44
N GLN A 116 21.86 -9.01 13.79
CA GLN A 116 23.15 -8.78 14.44
C GLN A 116 23.68 -7.42 13.99
N LEU A 117 23.20 -6.35 14.64
CA LEU A 117 24.05 -5.18 14.84
C LEU A 117 24.86 -5.41 16.12
N ALA A 118 26.17 -5.35 15.96
CA ALA A 118 27.16 -5.50 17.00
C ALA A 118 26.91 -4.53 18.17
N GLY A 119 26.77 -5.09 19.38
CA GLY A 119 27.00 -4.37 20.64
C GLY A 119 28.26 -4.94 21.29
N PRO A 120 29.25 -4.12 21.67
CA PRO A 120 30.34 -4.59 22.50
C PRO A 120 29.88 -4.76 23.95
N SER A 121 30.11 -5.96 24.46
CA SER A 121 30.00 -6.35 25.85
C SER A 121 30.94 -5.50 26.73
N GLY A 122 30.36 -4.75 27.66
CA GLY A 122 31.07 -4.08 28.75
C GLY A 122 30.22 -4.20 30.01
N ILE A 123 30.51 -5.22 30.79
CA ILE A 123 29.98 -5.46 32.14
C ILE A 123 30.72 -4.49 33.06
N ASP A 124 29.99 -3.66 33.80
CA ASP A 124 30.37 -3.29 35.17
C ASP A 124 29.14 -2.78 35.93
N GLN A 125 28.89 -3.42 37.07
CA GLN A 125 27.88 -3.04 38.04
C GLN A 125 28.51 -2.04 39.01
N THR A 126 27.94 -0.84 39.15
CA THR A 126 27.96 -0.11 40.43
C THR A 126 26.69 0.71 40.58
N SER A 127 25.96 0.41 41.64
CA SER A 127 24.83 1.15 42.18
C SER A 127 25.22 2.57 42.59
N THR A 128 24.40 3.57 42.26
CA THR A 128 24.18 4.73 43.16
C THR A 128 22.86 5.42 42.83
N VAL A 129 22.01 5.46 43.85
CA VAL A 129 20.90 6.39 44.09
C VAL A 129 21.32 7.83 43.80
N THR A 130 20.46 8.64 43.19
CA THR A 130 20.20 10.06 43.54
C THR A 130 18.99 10.59 42.77
N GLN A 131 17.96 11.00 43.52
CA GLN A 131 16.89 11.89 43.08
C GLN A 131 17.48 13.27 42.77
N GLN A 132 17.03 13.95 41.71
CA GLN A 132 16.80 15.40 41.76
C GLN A 132 16.01 15.91 40.54
N SER A 133 14.95 16.64 40.88
CA SER A 133 14.25 17.69 40.13
C SER A 133 15.18 18.65 39.40
N ILE A 134 14.71 19.26 38.30
CA ILE A 134 14.81 20.70 38.00
C ILE A 134 13.79 21.05 36.91
N ASP A 135 12.90 21.99 37.25
CA ASP A 135 12.11 22.81 36.33
C ASP A 135 13.01 23.84 35.60
N ASN A 136 12.64 24.23 34.38
CA ASN A 136 12.51 25.62 33.93
C ASN A 136 12.78 25.80 32.42
N ASN A 137 11.70 26.10 31.70
CA ASN A 137 11.47 27.36 31.00
C ASN A 137 12.62 27.95 30.14
N SER A 138 12.43 27.98 28.81
CA SER A 138 12.91 29.11 27.99
C SER A 138 11.90 29.41 26.88
N LEU A 139 11.21 30.54 27.09
CA LEU A 139 10.37 31.25 26.14
C LEU A 139 11.20 31.90 25.01
N LEU A 140 10.46 32.22 23.94
CA LEU A 140 10.59 33.35 22.98
C LEU A 140 10.99 32.96 21.54
N PRO A 141 10.58 33.74 20.51
CA PRO A 141 9.22 34.24 20.22
C PRO A 141 8.81 34.04 18.73
N LEU A 142 7.52 34.25 18.44
CA LEU A 142 6.93 34.32 17.09
C LEU A 142 7.57 35.41 16.20
N PRO A 143 7.42 35.29 14.88
CA PRO A 143 6.83 36.42 14.16
C PRO A 143 5.59 36.09 13.33
N LEU A 144 4.85 37.19 13.15
CA LEU A 144 3.48 37.39 12.76
C LEU A 144 3.29 37.44 11.23
N SER A 145 2.05 37.16 10.81
CA SER A 145 1.33 37.68 9.63
C SER A 145 1.90 37.42 8.23
N THR A 146 1.13 36.67 7.43
CA THR A 146 0.88 37.08 6.04
C THR A 146 -0.58 36.79 5.72
N ASP A 147 -1.24 37.84 5.23
CA ASP A 147 -2.66 37.92 4.92
C ASP A 147 -3.12 36.83 3.95
N GLU A 148 -4.09 36.01 4.37
CA GLU A 148 -4.91 35.25 3.42
C GLU A 148 -5.99 36.17 2.89
N GLN A 149 -5.77 36.63 1.66
CA GLN A 149 -6.78 37.26 0.82
C GLN A 149 -7.90 36.25 0.55
N ASN A 150 -9.05 36.58 1.11
CA ASN A 150 -10.36 35.98 0.88
C ASN A 150 -10.73 36.13 -0.61
N ILE A 151 -10.66 35.04 -1.38
CA ILE A 151 -11.22 34.98 -2.74
C ILE A 151 -12.61 34.35 -2.63
N GLU A 152 -13.63 35.20 -2.74
CA GLU A 152 -15.01 34.80 -2.99
C GLU A 152 -15.13 34.02 -4.31
N PRO A 153 -15.79 32.86 -4.32
CA PRO A 153 -16.39 32.33 -5.53
C PRO A 153 -17.84 32.81 -5.66
N SER A 154 -18.02 33.79 -6.56
CA SER A 154 -19.11 33.98 -7.53
C SER A 154 -20.50 33.40 -7.22
N GLU A 155 -21.47 34.30 -7.13
CA GLU A 155 -22.90 34.02 -6.99
C GLU A 155 -23.63 33.90 -8.36
N VAL A 156 -24.69 33.08 -8.36
CA VAL A 156 -25.89 33.05 -9.21
C VAL A 156 -25.84 32.46 -10.64
N GLY A 157 -26.53 31.33 -10.78
CA GLY A 157 -27.15 30.87 -12.04
C GLY A 157 -28.18 29.78 -11.76
N GLN A 158 -29.44 30.17 -11.49
CA GLN A 158 -30.60 29.29 -11.28
C GLN A 158 -31.16 28.72 -12.60
N VAL A 159 -31.38 27.39 -12.58
CA VAL A 159 -32.40 26.47 -13.18
C VAL A 159 -33.26 26.90 -14.40
N PRO A 160 -33.68 25.96 -15.29
CA PRO A 160 -34.88 25.14 -15.00
C PRO A 160 -34.81 23.66 -15.44
N ALA A 161 -35.81 22.92 -14.95
CA ALA A 161 -36.08 21.49 -15.10
C ALA A 161 -36.66 21.07 -16.47
N HIS A 162 -37.05 19.79 -16.54
CA HIS A 162 -37.74 19.04 -17.63
C HIS A 162 -36.75 18.42 -18.66
N THR A 163 -36.80 17.14 -19.05
CA THR A 163 -37.93 16.28 -19.39
C THR A 163 -37.54 14.80 -19.36
N THR A 164 -38.48 13.97 -18.92
CA THR A 164 -38.55 12.50 -19.02
C THR A 164 -38.36 12.00 -20.46
N ASN A 165 -37.58 10.95 -20.69
CA ASN A 165 -37.81 10.12 -21.89
C ASN A 165 -37.55 8.64 -21.57
N ALA A 166 -38.61 7.98 -21.13
CA ALA A 166 -38.81 6.57 -21.38
C ALA A 166 -39.17 6.42 -22.85
N ASN A 167 -38.48 5.58 -23.61
CA ASN A 167 -39.00 4.90 -24.81
C ASN A 167 -37.93 3.93 -25.36
N ASN A 168 -38.16 2.63 -25.16
CA ASN A 168 -38.22 1.67 -26.26
C ASN A 168 -38.90 0.39 -25.78
N SER A 169 -40.22 0.39 -25.91
CA SER A 169 -41.05 -0.81 -26.07
C SER A 169 -41.12 -1.19 -27.55
N THR A 170 -41.59 -2.42 -27.81
CA THR A 170 -42.02 -3.04 -29.10
C THR A 170 -40.99 -4.06 -29.58
N SER A 171 -41.28 -5.36 -29.79
CA SER A 171 -42.55 -6.10 -29.87
C SER A 171 -42.31 -7.56 -29.51
N GLU A 172 -43.36 -8.12 -28.90
CA GLU A 172 -43.76 -9.52 -28.83
C GLU A 172 -43.60 -10.28 -30.17
N MET A 173 -43.39 -11.60 -30.09
CA MET A 173 -44.27 -12.57 -30.74
C MET A 173 -44.13 -13.96 -30.10
N LEU A 174 -45.30 -14.56 -29.94
CA LEU A 174 -45.65 -15.81 -29.27
C LEU A 174 -45.26 -17.05 -30.09
N SER A 175 -45.04 -18.19 -29.44
CA SER A 175 -45.83 -19.42 -29.69
C SER A 175 -45.57 -20.48 -28.62
N SER A 176 -46.60 -20.74 -27.81
CA SER A 176 -46.84 -22.02 -27.13
C SER A 176 -47.42 -23.03 -28.12
N THR A 177 -47.58 -24.28 -27.65
CA THR A 177 -48.25 -25.46 -28.27
C THR A 177 -47.39 -26.19 -29.31
N GLU A 178 -47.18 -27.51 -29.27
CA GLU A 178 -47.81 -28.66 -28.57
C GLU A 178 -46.73 -29.71 -28.24
#